data_AF-A0A9Q1JY00-F1
#
_entry.id   AF-A0A9Q1JY00-F1
#
_cell.length_a   1.000
_cell.length_b   1.000
_cell.length_c   1.000
_cell.angle_alpha   90.00
_cell.angle_beta   90.00
_cell.angle_gamma   90.00
#
_symmetry.space_group_name_H-M   'P 1'
#
loop_
_entity.id
_entity.type
_entity.pdbx_description
1 polymer ?
#
loop_
_entity_poly.entity_id
_entity_poly.type
_entity_poly.pdbx_seq_one_letter_code
_entity_poly.pdbx_strand_id
1 'polypeptide(L)'
;MTSSSSNKQEAWLRSSVGGQLRKPGERVEERVTPPKDEPDINELSFTELRDKLLALDPVNVEHVIKVNQAEAEFWRKSEGYRVGWSDEILGFDCGGQQWVSETCFPAGTLAKPNMKDLEYIEKLKQLIEKEKIPAPAPIEQRWTARSKSLMSPATSSSEDDIFSWVGIIMYLPTTDPRQRKQITEEFFHYRFLTQTHLWDLYSAYEHWAKIEIPKDKDELVEMQARLKKRFPVDEYNKARRVLDPNRILSNNMLEKLFPVSESV
;
A
#
# COMPACT_ATOMS: atom_id res chain seq x y z
N MET A 1 -3.28 0.95 -48.26
CA MET A 1 -3.25 2.23 -47.51
C MET A 1 -3.10 1.85 -46.04
N THR A 2 -1.88 1.58 -45.53
CA THR A 2 -0.94 2.53 -44.88
C THR A 2 -1.65 3.40 -43.83
N SER A 3 -1.27 3.48 -42.55
CA SER A 3 0.04 3.24 -41.93
C SER A 3 -0.03 3.11 -40.40
N SER A 4 0.93 2.32 -39.89
CA SER A 4 1.73 2.49 -38.66
C SER A 4 1.05 2.68 -37.30
N SER A 5 0.93 1.57 -36.58
CA SER A 5 1.28 1.47 -35.16
C SER A 5 2.79 1.72 -34.97
N SER A 6 3.17 2.68 -34.13
CA SER A 6 4.57 2.83 -33.69
C SER A 6 4.69 2.55 -32.20
N ASN A 7 5.56 1.59 -31.90
CA ASN A 7 6.13 1.25 -30.59
C ASN A 7 6.39 2.46 -29.70
N LYS A 8 5.92 2.39 -28.45
CA LYS A 8 6.46 3.16 -27.31
C LYS A 8 7.07 2.20 -26.27
N GLN A 9 7.97 1.35 -26.75
CA GLN A 9 9.01 0.73 -25.93
C GLN A 9 10.33 1.17 -26.56
N GLU A 10 10.88 2.31 -26.13
CA GLU A 10 12.30 2.70 -26.23
C GLU A 10 12.44 4.13 -25.67
N ALA A 11 12.68 4.25 -24.36
CA ALA A 11 13.23 5.45 -23.76
C ALA A 11 13.93 5.11 -22.43
N TRP A 12 14.83 4.13 -22.49
CA TRP A 12 15.89 3.93 -21.51
C TRP A 12 17.22 3.96 -22.27
N LEU A 13 18.20 4.67 -21.71
CA LEU A 13 19.60 4.82 -22.15
C LEU A 13 19.87 5.74 -23.35
N ARG A 14 20.04 7.06 -23.09
CA ARG A 14 21.17 7.88 -23.62
C ARG A 14 21.42 9.11 -22.74
N SER A 15 22.18 8.98 -21.65
CA SER A 15 22.99 10.10 -21.15
C SER A 15 24.40 9.93 -21.71
N SER A 16 24.63 10.54 -22.87
CA SER A 16 25.96 10.59 -23.47
C SER A 16 26.60 11.93 -23.08
N VAL A 17 27.66 11.79 -22.30
CA VAL A 17 28.67 12.77 -21.92
C VAL A 17 28.96 13.77 -23.05
N GLY A 18 28.61 15.03 -22.83
CA GLY A 18 29.03 16.18 -23.66
C GLY A 18 29.76 17.18 -22.78
N GLY A 19 31.02 16.90 -22.47
CA GLY A 19 31.88 17.81 -21.70
C GLY A 19 32.38 18.95 -22.59
N GLN A 20 32.05 20.19 -22.22
CA GLN A 20 32.66 21.39 -22.79
C GLN A 20 33.48 22.08 -21.69
N LEU A 21 34.79 22.20 -21.92
CA LEU A 21 35.76 22.76 -20.99
C LEU A 21 35.39 24.21 -20.62
N ARG A 22 35.20 24.49 -19.31
CA ARG A 22 34.94 25.83 -18.78
C ARG A 22 36.23 26.48 -18.27
N LYS A 23 36.37 27.79 -18.50
CA LYS A 23 37.46 28.62 -17.97
C LYS A 23 37.23 28.92 -16.47
N PRO A 24 38.27 29.02 -15.63
CA PRO A 24 38.11 29.29 -14.20
C PRO A 24 37.80 30.77 -13.96
N GLY A 25 36.68 31.11 -13.31
CA GLY A 25 36.47 32.47 -12.77
C GLY A 25 35.04 33.00 -12.59
N GLU A 26 34.00 32.41 -13.20
CA GLU A 26 32.64 32.95 -13.08
C GLU A 26 31.79 32.19 -12.04
N ARG A 27 31.41 32.88 -10.96
CA ARG A 27 30.25 32.49 -10.14
C ARG A 27 28.99 32.87 -10.90
N VAL A 28 28.29 31.86 -11.42
CA VAL A 28 26.90 32.02 -11.84
C VAL A 28 26.04 31.59 -10.67
N GLU A 29 25.36 32.54 -10.02
CA GLU A 29 24.19 32.21 -9.21
C GLU A 29 23.15 31.64 -10.16
N GLU A 30 23.05 30.31 -10.19
CA GLU A 30 22.02 29.60 -10.93
C GLU A 30 20.69 29.87 -10.20
N ARG A 31 20.00 30.94 -10.61
CA ARG A 31 18.58 31.09 -10.29
C ARG A 31 17.87 29.90 -10.90
N VAL A 32 17.53 28.94 -10.04
CA VAL A 32 16.58 27.87 -10.36
C VAL A 32 15.28 28.57 -10.73
N THR A 33 15.02 28.70 -12.03
CA THR A 33 13.71 29.06 -12.52
C THR A 33 12.76 27.92 -12.17
N PRO A 34 11.67 28.16 -11.41
CA PRO A 34 10.69 27.11 -11.15
C PRO A 34 10.14 26.59 -12.48
N PRO A 35 9.77 25.30 -12.58
CA PRO A 35 9.18 24.74 -13.78
C PRO A 35 7.99 25.58 -14.21
N LYS A 36 7.92 25.92 -15.50
CA LYS A 36 7.03 26.96 -16.02
C LYS A 36 5.57 26.51 -16.19
N ASP A 37 5.21 25.30 -15.77
CA ASP A 37 3.92 24.66 -16.02
C ASP A 37 3.41 23.88 -14.79
N GLU A 38 3.50 24.45 -13.58
CA GLU A 38 2.70 23.91 -12.47
C GLU A 38 1.24 24.36 -12.62
N PRO A 39 0.24 23.45 -12.51
CA PRO A 39 -1.16 23.81 -12.55
C PRO A 39 -1.50 24.84 -11.48
N ASP A 40 -2.46 25.71 -11.77
CA ASP A 40 -3.00 26.61 -10.73
C ASP A 40 -3.56 25.76 -9.58
N ILE A 41 -3.38 26.21 -8.33
CA ILE A 41 -3.85 25.47 -7.16
C ILE A 41 -5.36 25.19 -7.18
N ASN A 42 -6.13 26.05 -7.86
CA ASN A 42 -7.58 25.90 -8.02
C ASN A 42 -7.98 24.86 -9.08
N GLU A 43 -7.04 24.41 -9.91
CA GLU A 43 -7.25 23.36 -10.91
C GLU A 43 -6.92 21.96 -10.37
N LEU A 44 -6.23 21.89 -9.23
CA LEU A 44 -5.81 20.63 -8.63
C LEU A 44 -7.00 19.89 -8.03
N SER A 45 -6.99 18.56 -8.22
CA SER A 45 -7.89 17.68 -7.52
C SER A 45 -7.61 17.71 -6.01
N PHE A 46 -8.55 17.19 -5.23
CA PHE A 46 -8.35 17.02 -3.79
C PHE A 46 -7.10 16.18 -3.46
N THR A 47 -6.88 15.09 -4.20
CA THR A 47 -5.76 14.17 -3.97
C THR A 47 -4.42 14.82 -4.33
N GLU A 48 -4.38 15.65 -5.38
CA GLU A 48 -3.20 16.41 -5.76
C GLU A 48 -2.85 17.49 -4.72
N LEU A 49 -3.85 18.18 -4.17
CA LEU A 49 -3.68 19.14 -3.09
C LEU A 49 -3.15 18.47 -1.83
N ARG A 50 -3.74 17.33 -1.44
CA ARG A 50 -3.27 16.53 -0.30
C ARG A 50 -1.81 16.12 -0.50
N ASP A 51 -1.46 15.60 -1.67
CA ASP A 51 -0.09 15.16 -1.96
C ASP A 51 0.88 16.35 -1.90
N LYS A 52 0.54 17.53 -2.46
CA LYS A 52 1.37 18.74 -2.34
C LYS A 52 1.54 19.19 -0.88
N LEU A 53 0.49 19.12 -0.06
CA LEU A 53 0.56 19.45 1.37
C LEU A 53 1.46 18.46 2.12
N LEU A 54 1.29 17.15 1.91
CA LEU A 54 2.12 16.13 2.53
C LEU A 54 3.59 16.24 2.12
N ALA A 55 3.89 16.61 0.88
CA ALA A 55 5.26 16.77 0.39
C ALA A 55 6.10 17.81 1.15
N LEU A 56 5.47 18.76 1.85
CA LEU A 56 6.17 19.80 2.59
C LEU A 56 7.00 19.25 3.76
N ASP A 57 6.44 18.32 4.53
CA ASP A 57 7.13 17.67 5.65
C ASP A 57 6.46 16.31 6.01
N PRO A 58 6.64 15.27 5.16
CA PRO A 58 5.79 14.07 5.15
C PRO A 58 5.93 13.16 6.38
N VAL A 59 6.98 13.33 7.17
CA VAL A 59 7.25 12.54 8.39
C VAL A 59 7.08 13.36 9.66
N ASN A 60 6.65 14.61 9.56
CA ASN A 60 6.37 15.45 10.71
C ASN A 60 4.95 15.23 11.21
N VAL A 61 4.84 14.70 12.42
CA VAL A 61 3.57 14.34 13.06
C VAL A 61 2.61 15.52 13.16
N GLU A 62 3.09 16.69 13.60
CA GLU A 62 2.24 17.88 13.75
C GLU A 62 1.73 18.40 12.40
N HIS A 63 2.59 18.34 11.38
CA HIS A 63 2.22 18.69 10.02
C HIS A 63 1.15 17.73 9.47
N VAL A 64 1.39 16.42 9.57
CA VAL A 64 0.44 15.40 9.10
C VAL A 64 -0.91 15.51 9.81
N ILE A 65 -0.93 15.79 11.12
CA ILE A 65 -2.18 16.05 11.86
C ILE A 65 -2.94 17.23 11.25
N LYS A 66 -2.26 18.34 10.93
CA LYS A 66 -2.90 19.51 10.31
C LYS A 66 -3.46 19.19 8.92
N VAL A 67 -2.72 18.41 8.12
CA VAL A 67 -3.21 17.95 6.80
C VAL A 67 -4.44 17.07 6.96
N ASN A 68 -4.43 16.11 7.88
CA ASN A 68 -5.58 15.23 8.17
C ASN A 68 -6.80 16.03 8.64
N GLN A 69 -6.60 17.07 9.46
CA GLN A 69 -7.69 17.97 9.88
C GLN A 69 -8.27 18.75 8.69
N ALA A 70 -7.41 19.29 7.82
CA ALA A 70 -7.85 20.00 6.62
C ALA A 70 -8.62 19.09 5.66
N GLU A 71 -8.15 17.85 5.46
CA GLU A 71 -8.84 16.81 4.69
C GLU A 71 -10.22 16.48 5.28
N ALA A 72 -10.32 16.29 6.60
CA ALA A 72 -11.59 16.02 7.25
C ALA A 72 -12.60 17.18 7.09
N GLU A 73 -12.13 18.43 7.19
CA GLU A 73 -12.97 19.62 6.93
C GLU A 73 -13.40 19.73 5.47
N PHE A 74 -12.52 19.38 4.53
CA PHE A 74 -12.85 19.35 3.10
C PHE A 74 -13.98 18.36 2.85
N TRP A 75 -13.83 17.10 3.28
CA TRP A 75 -14.84 16.06 3.06
C TRP A 75 -16.18 16.40 3.72
N ARG A 76 -16.17 17.02 4.90
CA ARG A 76 -17.42 17.47 5.55
C ARG A 76 -18.14 18.54 4.74
N LYS A 77 -17.40 19.44 4.07
CA LYS A 77 -17.97 20.50 3.23
C LYS A 77 -18.35 20.02 1.83
N SER A 78 -17.74 18.93 1.38
CA SER A 78 -17.95 18.31 0.07
C SER A 78 -18.93 17.12 0.12
N GLU A 79 -19.70 16.99 1.20
CA GLU A 79 -20.69 15.93 1.33
C GLU A 79 -21.80 16.04 0.27
N GLY A 80 -22.37 14.91 -0.11
CA GLY A 80 -23.41 14.82 -1.12
C GLY A 80 -23.67 13.38 -1.54
N TYR A 81 -24.55 13.19 -2.52
CA TYR A 81 -24.79 11.89 -3.13
C TYR A 81 -24.67 11.99 -4.65
N ARG A 82 -24.20 10.91 -5.26
CA ARG A 82 -24.19 10.71 -6.71
C ARG A 82 -24.89 9.39 -7.01
N VAL A 83 -25.66 9.37 -8.09
CA VAL A 83 -26.33 8.16 -8.60
C VAL A 83 -25.79 7.88 -9.99
N GLY A 84 -25.43 6.64 -10.26
CA GLY A 84 -24.88 6.20 -11.54
C GLY A 84 -24.74 4.68 -11.56
N TRP A 85 -24.28 4.14 -12.69
CA TRP A 85 -24.01 2.71 -12.80
C TRP A 85 -22.83 2.31 -11.93
N SER A 86 -22.77 1.04 -11.53
CA SER A 86 -21.74 0.58 -10.60
C SER A 86 -20.32 0.82 -11.14
N ASP A 87 -20.09 0.59 -12.42
CA ASP A 87 -18.81 0.83 -13.08
C ASP A 87 -18.45 2.32 -13.17
N GLU A 88 -19.44 3.21 -13.19
CA GLU A 88 -19.24 4.67 -13.17
C GLU A 88 -19.00 5.25 -11.77
N ILE A 89 -19.44 4.54 -10.72
CA ILE A 89 -19.40 4.99 -9.32
C ILE A 89 -18.24 4.36 -8.54
N LEU A 90 -17.88 3.12 -8.84
CA LEU A 90 -16.83 2.39 -8.11
C LEU A 90 -15.41 2.82 -8.51
N GLY A 91 -15.26 3.61 -9.58
CA GLY A 91 -13.99 4.25 -9.91
C GLY A 91 -13.71 5.40 -8.93
N PHE A 92 -12.59 5.34 -8.22
CA PHE A 92 -12.14 6.40 -7.33
C PHE A 92 -10.68 6.78 -7.62
N ASP A 93 -10.36 8.03 -7.34
CA ASP A 93 -9.00 8.55 -7.42
C ASP A 93 -8.27 8.29 -6.09
N CYS A 94 -7.22 7.48 -6.14
CA CYS A 94 -6.38 7.19 -4.97
C CYS A 94 -5.28 8.26 -4.75
N GLY A 95 -5.11 9.18 -5.70
CA GLY A 95 -3.95 10.08 -5.75
C GLY A 95 -2.69 9.39 -6.26
N GLY A 96 -1.53 9.90 -5.82
CA GLY A 96 -0.21 9.43 -6.25
C GLY A 96 0.21 8.07 -5.70
N GLN A 97 1.51 7.80 -5.79
CA GLN A 97 2.09 6.54 -5.29
C GLN A 97 1.99 6.47 -3.76
N GLN A 98 1.76 5.25 -3.25
CA GLN A 98 1.60 5.02 -1.82
C GLN A 98 2.15 3.66 -1.41
N TRP A 99 2.67 3.59 -0.18
CA TRP A 99 2.86 2.34 0.53
C TRP A 99 1.56 1.94 1.22
N VAL A 100 1.19 0.66 1.09
CA VAL A 100 -0.03 0.12 1.70
C VAL A 100 0.26 -1.24 2.30
N SER A 101 -0.08 -1.42 3.58
CA SER A 101 -0.14 -2.72 4.22
C SER A 101 -1.56 -2.96 4.67
N GLU A 102 -2.17 -4.05 4.23
CA GLU A 102 -3.57 -4.35 4.53
C GLU A 102 -3.70 -5.75 5.12
N THR A 103 -4.56 -5.87 6.12
CA THR A 103 -4.83 -7.14 6.82
C THR A 103 -6.31 -7.43 6.87
N CYS A 104 -6.65 -8.71 6.93
CA CYS A 104 -8.00 -9.23 6.95
C CYS A 104 -8.22 -10.09 8.19
N PHE A 105 -9.30 -9.87 8.92
CA PHE A 105 -9.67 -10.65 10.10
C PHE A 105 -11.19 -10.88 10.20
N PRO A 106 -11.63 -11.95 10.87
CA PRO A 106 -13.06 -12.25 11.01
C PRO A 106 -13.76 -11.27 11.95
N ALA A 107 -14.90 -10.72 11.50
CA ALA A 107 -15.71 -9.73 12.23
C ALA A 107 -17.06 -10.31 12.73
N GLY A 108 -17.17 -11.64 12.82
CA GLY A 108 -18.38 -12.33 13.24
C GLY A 108 -19.26 -12.67 12.03
N THR A 109 -20.57 -12.65 12.21
CA THR A 109 -21.54 -12.84 11.11
C THR A 109 -22.37 -11.58 10.92
N LEU A 110 -23.07 -11.47 9.79
CA LEU A 110 -24.01 -10.35 9.56
C LEU A 110 -25.06 -10.24 10.66
N ALA A 111 -25.59 -11.38 11.13
CA ALA A 111 -26.62 -11.42 12.17
C ALA A 111 -26.04 -11.16 13.58
N LYS A 112 -24.76 -11.45 13.79
CA LYS A 112 -24.08 -11.29 15.08
C LYS A 112 -22.63 -10.82 14.87
N PRO A 113 -22.43 -9.52 14.59
CA PRO A 113 -21.09 -8.95 14.53
C PRO A 113 -20.40 -9.09 15.89
N ASN A 114 -19.09 -9.34 15.88
CA ASN A 114 -18.32 -9.52 17.10
C ASN A 114 -17.59 -8.25 17.58
N MET A 115 -17.82 -7.12 16.90
CA MET A 115 -17.25 -5.80 17.18
C MET A 115 -15.72 -5.69 17.08
N LYS A 116 -15.02 -6.75 16.65
CA LYS A 116 -13.56 -6.74 16.51
C LYS A 116 -13.07 -5.70 15.49
N ASP A 117 -13.89 -5.36 14.52
CA ASP A 117 -13.61 -4.35 13.51
C ASP A 117 -13.47 -2.94 14.13
N LEU A 118 -14.41 -2.55 14.99
CA LEU A 118 -14.31 -1.28 15.73
C LEU A 118 -13.18 -1.30 16.75
N GLU A 119 -13.04 -2.39 17.52
CA GLU A 119 -11.96 -2.53 18.49
C GLU A 119 -10.57 -2.47 17.83
N TYR A 120 -10.42 -3.06 16.64
CA TYR A 120 -9.17 -3.01 15.89
C TYR A 120 -8.81 -1.57 15.52
N ILE A 121 -9.77 -0.80 14.99
CA ILE A 121 -9.55 0.62 14.64
C ILE A 121 -9.25 1.45 15.86
N GLU A 122 -9.96 1.23 16.97
CA GLU A 122 -9.68 1.92 18.23
C GLU A 122 -8.24 1.69 18.69
N LYS A 123 -7.79 0.42 18.73
CA LYS A 123 -6.41 0.10 19.13
C LYS A 123 -5.37 0.57 18.14
N LEU A 124 -5.68 0.55 16.84
CA LEU A 124 -4.80 1.10 15.82
C LEU A 124 -4.61 2.62 16.02
N LYS A 125 -5.69 3.35 16.27
CA LYS A 125 -5.61 4.80 16.56
C LYS A 125 -4.82 5.08 17.84
N GLN A 126 -5.07 4.31 18.91
CA GLN A 126 -4.30 4.41 20.16
C GLN A 126 -2.81 4.14 19.93
N LEU A 127 -2.47 3.16 19.07
CA LEU A 127 -1.09 2.85 18.71
C LEU A 127 -0.44 4.01 17.95
N ILE A 128 -1.13 4.60 16.96
CA ILE A 128 -0.65 5.76 16.21
C ILE A 128 -0.36 6.94 17.15
N GLU A 129 -1.28 7.25 18.06
CA GLU A 129 -1.15 8.35 19.02
C GLU A 129 0.00 8.10 20.01
N LYS A 130 0.08 6.88 20.55
CA LYS A 130 1.10 6.49 21.54
C LYS A 130 2.51 6.53 20.97
N GLU A 131 2.69 5.97 19.78
CA GLU A 131 4.00 5.87 19.11
C GLU A 131 4.32 7.10 18.26
N LYS A 132 3.40 8.10 18.21
CA LYS A 132 3.53 9.35 17.44
C LYS A 132 3.85 9.09 15.97
N ILE A 133 3.10 8.19 15.36
CA ILE A 133 3.29 7.83 13.95
C ILE A 133 2.72 8.97 13.09
N PRO A 134 3.46 9.49 12.09
CA PRO A 134 2.97 10.50 11.15
C PRO A 134 2.04 9.85 10.11
N ALA A 135 0.95 9.24 10.56
CA ALA A 135 0.02 8.49 9.70
C ALA A 135 -0.93 9.45 8.95
N PRO A 136 -0.79 9.60 7.62
CA PRO A 136 -1.74 10.39 6.84
C PRO A 136 -3.09 9.66 6.73
N ALA A 137 -4.17 10.41 6.61
CA ALA A 137 -5.49 9.87 6.29
C ALA A 137 -5.57 9.46 4.80
N PRO A 138 -6.37 8.43 4.45
CA PRO A 138 -7.21 7.62 5.33
C PRO A 138 -6.50 6.37 5.86
N ILE A 139 -7.00 5.85 6.98
CA ILE A 139 -6.93 4.41 7.27
C ILE A 139 -8.10 3.79 6.53
N GLU A 140 -7.83 2.88 5.60
CA GLU A 140 -8.89 2.23 4.83
C GLU A 140 -9.47 1.07 5.63
N GLN A 141 -10.79 1.05 5.79
CA GLN A 141 -11.50 -0.11 6.32
C GLN A 141 -12.65 -0.49 5.41
N ARG A 142 -12.71 -1.78 5.05
CA ARG A 142 -13.80 -2.35 4.24
C ARG A 142 -14.22 -3.71 4.76
N TRP A 143 -15.42 -4.14 4.41
CA TRP A 143 -15.95 -5.44 4.79
C TRP A 143 -16.26 -6.27 3.56
N THR A 144 -16.14 -7.58 3.72
CA THR A 144 -16.52 -8.54 2.68
C THR A 144 -17.21 -9.75 3.30
N ALA A 145 -18.02 -10.43 2.51
CA ALA A 145 -18.48 -11.77 2.84
C ALA A 145 -17.32 -12.77 2.75
N ARG A 146 -17.44 -13.92 3.42
CA ARG A 146 -16.46 -15.00 3.31
C ARG A 146 -16.09 -15.35 1.86
N SER A 147 -14.90 -15.91 1.70
CA SER A 147 -14.45 -16.57 0.49
C SER A 147 -14.53 -18.09 0.61
N LYS A 148 -14.89 -18.76 -0.48
CA LYS A 148 -14.77 -20.22 -0.63
C LYS A 148 -13.34 -20.68 -0.95
N SER A 149 -12.45 -19.75 -1.32
CA SER A 149 -11.05 -20.07 -1.60
C SER A 149 -10.30 -20.32 -0.30
N LEU A 150 -9.66 -21.49 -0.16
CA LEU A 150 -8.91 -21.86 1.05
C LEU A 150 -7.64 -21.02 1.24
N MET A 151 -7.12 -20.43 0.17
CA MET A 151 -5.98 -19.52 0.23
C MET A 151 -6.41 -18.06 0.47
N SER A 152 -7.71 -17.77 0.60
CA SER A 152 -8.16 -16.40 0.88
C SER A 152 -7.99 -16.06 2.36
N PRO A 153 -7.46 -14.88 2.73
CA PRO A 153 -7.49 -14.40 4.12
C PRO A 153 -8.92 -14.37 4.71
N ALA A 154 -9.92 -14.10 3.85
CA ALA A 154 -11.34 -14.11 4.20
C ALA A 154 -11.99 -15.51 4.09
N THR A 155 -11.23 -16.60 4.17
CA THR A 155 -11.78 -17.96 4.12
C THR A 155 -12.43 -18.36 5.44
N SER A 156 -13.63 -18.94 5.36
CA SER A 156 -14.34 -19.56 6.50
C SER A 156 -15.23 -20.71 6.02
N SER A 157 -15.42 -21.69 6.90
CA SER A 157 -16.42 -22.76 6.74
C SER A 157 -17.84 -22.31 7.07
N SER A 158 -18.01 -21.23 7.84
CA SER A 158 -19.31 -20.66 8.19
C SER A 158 -19.78 -19.74 7.08
N GLU A 159 -20.99 -19.97 6.57
CA GLU A 159 -21.53 -19.29 5.37
C GLU A 159 -21.76 -17.80 5.57
N ASP A 160 -22.12 -17.40 6.78
CA ASP A 160 -22.56 -16.04 7.12
C ASP A 160 -21.44 -15.17 7.71
N ASP A 161 -20.22 -15.70 7.76
CA ASP A 161 -19.06 -14.97 8.28
C ASP A 161 -18.73 -13.76 7.42
N ILE A 162 -18.45 -12.65 8.11
CA ILE A 162 -17.94 -11.42 7.51
C ILE A 162 -16.51 -11.17 7.96
N PHE A 163 -15.77 -10.46 7.12
CA PHE A 163 -14.38 -10.12 7.35
C PHE A 163 -14.18 -8.62 7.20
N SER A 164 -13.37 -8.05 8.09
CA SER A 164 -12.91 -6.68 8.01
C SER A 164 -11.50 -6.66 7.42
N TRP A 165 -11.28 -5.76 6.47
CA TRP A 165 -9.99 -5.45 5.88
C TRP A 165 -9.58 -4.08 6.38
N VAL A 166 -8.40 -3.97 6.98
CA VAL A 166 -7.84 -2.70 7.47
C VAL A 166 -6.50 -2.46 6.81
N GLY A 167 -6.41 -1.36 6.06
CA GLY A 167 -5.25 -0.89 5.32
C GLY A 167 -4.63 0.34 5.98
N ILE A 168 -3.35 0.24 6.33
CA ILE A 168 -2.52 1.38 6.71
C ILE A 168 -1.76 1.91 5.50
N ILE A 169 -1.65 3.24 5.40
CA ILE A 169 -1.14 3.91 4.20
C ILE A 169 -0.09 4.95 4.59
N MET A 170 0.95 5.07 3.77
CA MET A 170 1.79 6.26 3.71
C MET A 170 2.00 6.68 2.27
N TYR A 171 1.63 7.91 1.94
CA TYR A 171 1.82 8.46 0.60
C TYR A 171 3.30 8.69 0.30
N LEU A 172 3.66 8.62 -0.99
CA LEU A 172 4.97 8.96 -1.51
C LEU A 172 4.85 10.23 -2.38
N PRO A 173 4.54 11.40 -1.78
CA PRO A 173 4.13 12.61 -2.49
C PRO A 173 5.28 13.34 -3.20
N THR A 174 6.49 12.79 -3.15
CA THR A 174 7.73 13.42 -3.60
C THR A 174 8.53 12.45 -4.45
N THR A 175 9.30 13.01 -5.38
CA THR A 175 10.29 12.28 -6.18
C THR A 175 11.68 12.31 -5.54
N ASP A 176 11.89 13.12 -4.49
CA ASP A 176 13.18 13.20 -3.80
C ASP A 176 13.54 11.86 -3.14
N PRO A 177 14.67 11.22 -3.53
CA PRO A 177 15.02 9.89 -3.03
C PRO A 177 15.25 9.84 -1.52
N ARG A 178 15.68 10.94 -0.89
CA ARG A 178 15.97 10.97 0.56
C ARG A 178 14.67 10.99 1.36
N GLN A 179 13.73 11.87 1.01
CA GLN A 179 12.40 11.90 1.63
C GLN A 179 11.65 10.58 1.39
N ARG A 180 11.68 10.03 0.17
CA ARG A 180 11.04 8.73 -0.11
C ARG A 180 11.61 7.60 0.75
N LYS A 181 12.93 7.61 0.98
CA LYS A 181 13.58 6.64 1.87
C LYS A 181 13.06 6.79 3.31
N GLN A 182 12.98 8.02 3.84
CA GLN A 182 12.47 8.29 5.19
C GLN A 182 11.01 7.83 5.34
N ILE A 183 10.15 8.16 4.38
CA ILE A 183 8.74 7.70 4.39
C ILE A 183 8.67 6.18 4.35
N THR A 184 9.51 5.53 3.55
CA THR A 184 9.54 4.07 3.45
C THR A 184 9.96 3.43 4.77
N GLU A 185 10.99 3.96 5.43
CA GLU A 185 11.43 3.48 6.75
C GLU A 185 10.33 3.66 7.81
N GLU A 186 9.66 4.81 7.82
CA GLU A 186 8.56 5.10 8.74
C GLU A 186 7.33 4.19 8.48
N PHE A 187 7.02 3.91 7.21
CA PHE A 187 5.95 2.98 6.84
C PHE A 187 6.22 1.56 7.35
N PHE A 188 7.44 1.05 7.15
CA PHE A 188 7.79 -0.29 7.64
C PHE A 188 7.85 -0.36 9.16
N HIS A 189 8.23 0.73 9.84
CA HIS A 189 8.12 0.84 11.30
C HIS A 189 6.66 0.78 11.75
N TYR A 190 5.77 1.57 11.14
CA TYR A 190 4.34 1.53 11.42
C TYR A 190 3.76 0.13 11.18
N ARG A 191 4.05 -0.50 10.04
CA ARG A 191 3.64 -1.88 9.73
C ARG A 191 4.11 -2.85 10.82
N PHE A 192 5.38 -2.80 11.19
CA PHE A 192 5.95 -3.66 12.24
C PHE A 192 5.21 -3.52 13.58
N LEU A 193 4.88 -2.30 13.99
CA LEU A 193 4.10 -2.04 15.20
C LEU A 193 2.70 -2.67 15.11
N THR A 194 2.00 -2.52 13.97
CA THR A 194 0.69 -3.18 13.80
C THR A 194 0.80 -4.71 13.83
N GLN A 195 1.84 -5.27 13.20
CA GLN A 195 2.10 -6.70 13.18
C GLN A 195 2.32 -7.25 14.60
N THR A 196 3.15 -6.55 15.38
CA THR A 196 3.51 -6.94 16.74
C THR A 196 2.35 -6.83 17.71
N HIS A 197 1.54 -5.77 17.61
CA HIS A 197 0.53 -5.45 18.62
C HIS A 197 -0.89 -5.90 18.27
N LEU A 198 -1.22 -6.05 17.00
CA LEU A 198 -2.61 -6.26 16.56
C LEU A 198 -2.81 -7.59 15.83
N TRP A 199 -1.91 -8.01 14.95
CA TRP A 199 -2.27 -9.04 13.98
C TRP A 199 -2.64 -10.37 14.63
N ASP A 200 -1.83 -10.87 15.56
CA ASP A 200 -2.12 -12.15 16.20
C ASP A 200 -3.31 -12.07 17.18
N LEU A 201 -3.50 -10.94 17.84
CA LEU A 201 -4.64 -10.68 18.73
C LEU A 201 -5.97 -10.79 17.99
N TYR A 202 -6.02 -10.30 16.75
CA TYR A 202 -7.23 -10.31 15.93
C TYR A 202 -7.28 -11.48 14.94
N SER A 203 -6.23 -12.33 14.91
CA SER A 203 -6.07 -13.34 13.86
C SER A 203 -6.12 -12.71 12.45
N ALA A 204 -5.46 -11.57 12.30
CA ALA A 204 -5.40 -10.81 11.06
C ALA A 204 -4.30 -11.35 10.15
N TYR A 205 -4.60 -11.50 8.86
CA TYR A 205 -3.66 -11.99 7.86
C TYR A 205 -3.59 -11.02 6.70
N GLU A 206 -2.39 -10.84 6.15
CA GLU A 206 -2.13 -9.87 5.11
C GLU A 206 -2.96 -10.14 3.85
N HIS A 207 -3.36 -9.05 3.19
CA HIS A 207 -3.85 -9.09 1.83
C HIS A 207 -2.69 -9.47 0.89
N TRP A 208 -2.89 -10.47 0.02
CA TRP A 208 -1.81 -11.00 -0.83
C TRP A 208 -1.12 -9.96 -1.71
N ALA A 209 -1.85 -8.97 -2.22
CA ALA A 209 -1.27 -7.89 -3.02
C ALA A 209 -0.43 -6.88 -2.21
N LYS A 210 -0.38 -7.01 -0.88
CA LYS A 210 0.29 -6.08 0.05
C LYS A 210 1.37 -6.75 0.90
N ILE A 211 1.63 -8.04 0.66
CA ILE A 211 2.67 -8.77 1.39
C ILE A 211 4.04 -8.34 0.87
N GLU A 212 4.93 -8.03 1.80
CA GLU A 212 6.31 -7.65 1.50
C GLU A 212 7.26 -8.74 1.99
N ILE A 213 8.24 -9.10 1.18
CA ILE A 213 9.23 -10.11 1.54
C ILE A 213 10.24 -9.49 2.50
N PRO A 214 10.41 -10.04 3.73
CA PRO A 214 11.44 -9.60 4.65
C PRO A 214 12.84 -9.73 4.03
N LYS A 215 13.71 -8.76 4.33
CA LYS A 215 15.11 -8.82 3.92
C LYS A 215 15.90 -9.79 4.80
N ASP A 216 15.53 -9.85 6.07
CA ASP A 216 16.11 -10.76 7.03
C ASP A 216 15.62 -12.20 6.81
N LYS A 217 16.52 -13.17 7.00
CA LYS A 217 16.22 -14.57 6.74
C LYS A 217 15.37 -15.19 7.84
N ASP A 218 15.58 -14.79 9.08
CA ASP A 218 14.85 -15.33 10.22
C ASP A 218 13.41 -14.78 10.19
N GLU A 219 13.23 -13.49 9.87
CA GLU A 219 11.90 -12.90 9.62
C GLU A 219 11.16 -13.59 8.46
N LEU A 220 11.87 -14.00 7.41
CA LEU A 220 11.26 -14.75 6.31
C LEU A 220 10.78 -16.14 6.77
N VAL A 221 11.55 -16.83 7.60
CA VAL A 221 11.15 -18.13 8.17
C VAL A 221 9.94 -17.98 9.09
N GLU A 222 9.91 -16.94 9.93
CA GLU A 222 8.76 -16.61 10.77
C GLU A 222 7.51 -16.32 9.94
N MET A 223 7.64 -15.53 8.87
CA MET A 223 6.56 -15.26 7.93
C MET A 223 6.04 -16.56 7.28
N GLN A 224 6.93 -17.41 6.77
CA GLN A 224 6.55 -18.70 6.17
C GLN A 224 5.81 -19.59 7.16
N ALA A 225 6.30 -19.69 8.40
CA ALA A 225 5.64 -20.45 9.46
C ALA A 225 4.25 -19.89 9.79
N ARG A 226 4.12 -18.56 9.85
CA ARG A 226 2.85 -17.87 10.07
C ARG A 226 1.83 -18.13 8.96
N LEU A 227 2.26 -18.09 7.69
CA LEU A 227 1.40 -18.40 6.55
C LEU A 227 0.96 -19.87 6.57
N LYS A 228 1.89 -20.79 6.84
CA LYS A 228 1.60 -22.23 6.95
C LYS A 228 0.66 -22.58 8.11
N LYS A 229 0.68 -21.80 9.20
CA LYS A 229 -0.27 -21.96 10.30
C LYS A 229 -1.72 -21.67 9.90
N ARG A 230 -1.95 -20.77 8.94
CA ARG A 230 -3.30 -20.33 8.54
C ARG A 230 -3.82 -20.97 7.26
N PHE A 231 -2.95 -21.12 6.26
CA PHE A 231 -3.32 -21.51 4.91
C PHE A 231 -2.84 -22.93 4.62
N PRO A 232 -3.54 -23.69 3.75
CA PRO A 232 -3.14 -25.03 3.33
C PRO A 232 -1.96 -24.97 2.35
N VAL A 233 -0.80 -24.51 2.84
CA VAL A 233 0.39 -24.25 2.03
C VAL A 233 0.92 -25.53 1.39
N ASP A 234 0.85 -26.66 2.07
CA ASP A 234 1.36 -27.93 1.55
C ASP A 234 0.50 -28.44 0.39
N GLU A 235 -0.82 -28.34 0.48
CA GLU A 235 -1.76 -28.64 -0.59
C GLU A 235 -1.62 -27.67 -1.76
N TYR A 236 -1.48 -26.38 -1.48
CA TYR A 236 -1.20 -25.36 -2.48
C TYR A 236 0.09 -25.68 -3.26
N ASN A 237 1.17 -26.00 -2.56
CA ASN A 237 2.45 -26.36 -3.17
C ASN A 237 2.37 -27.67 -3.97
N LYS A 238 1.58 -28.65 -3.52
CA LYS A 238 1.29 -29.86 -4.29
C LYS A 238 0.55 -29.53 -5.58
N ALA A 239 -0.50 -28.70 -5.52
CA ALA A 239 -1.25 -28.27 -6.69
C ALA A 239 -0.36 -27.48 -7.67
N ARG A 240 0.47 -26.58 -7.15
CA ARG A 240 1.42 -25.77 -7.92
C ARG A 240 2.40 -26.64 -8.71
N ARG A 241 2.96 -27.70 -8.10
CA ARG A 241 3.83 -28.66 -8.81
C ARG A 241 3.13 -29.42 -9.94
N VAL A 242 1.86 -29.76 -9.77
CA VAL A 242 1.08 -30.49 -10.77
C VAL A 242 0.69 -29.59 -11.94
N LEU A 243 0.27 -28.35 -11.65
CA LEU A 243 -0.27 -27.41 -12.64
C LEU A 243 0.83 -26.68 -13.43
N ASP A 244 1.98 -26.42 -12.79
CA ASP A 244 3.11 -25.71 -13.39
C ASP A 244 4.43 -26.41 -13.03
N PRO A 245 4.69 -27.62 -13.56
CA PRO A 245 5.87 -28.42 -13.22
C PRO A 245 7.19 -27.73 -13.63
N ASN A 246 7.13 -26.86 -14.63
CA ASN A 246 8.29 -26.11 -15.13
C ASN A 246 8.42 -24.72 -14.46
N ARG A 247 7.52 -24.37 -13.53
CA ARG A 247 7.53 -23.10 -12.77
C ARG A 247 7.51 -21.85 -13.67
N ILE A 248 6.88 -21.94 -14.86
CA ILE A 248 6.80 -20.86 -15.84
C ILE A 248 5.94 -19.70 -15.31
N LEU A 249 4.93 -20.01 -14.52
CA LEU A 249 4.00 -19.05 -13.92
C LEU A 249 4.41 -18.66 -12.50
N SER A 250 5.69 -18.84 -12.13
CA SER A 250 6.22 -18.44 -10.83
C SER A 250 7.04 -17.15 -10.87
N ASN A 251 7.25 -16.57 -9.68
CA ASN A 251 8.09 -15.41 -9.46
C ASN A 251 8.77 -15.50 -8.09
N ASN A 252 9.78 -14.65 -7.87
CA ASN A 252 10.55 -14.62 -6.62
C ASN A 252 9.70 -14.45 -5.36
N MET A 253 8.57 -13.73 -5.42
CA MET A 253 7.69 -13.57 -4.27
C MET A 253 7.01 -14.89 -3.92
N LEU A 254 6.41 -15.58 -4.89
CA LEU A 254 5.78 -16.89 -4.68
C LEU A 254 6.78 -17.93 -4.18
N GLU A 255 8.01 -17.94 -4.71
CA GLU A 255 9.02 -18.90 -4.29
C GLU A 255 9.49 -18.69 -2.86
N LYS A 256 9.52 -17.44 -2.40
CA LYS A 256 9.88 -17.12 -1.02
C LYS A 256 8.73 -17.34 -0.05
N LEU A 257 7.49 -17.03 -0.43
CA LEU A 257 6.33 -17.25 0.45
C LEU A 257 5.98 -18.72 0.58
N PHE A 258 6.06 -19.46 -0.53
CA PHE A 258 5.64 -20.85 -0.63
C PHE A 258 6.75 -21.70 -1.26
N PRO A 259 7.86 -21.91 -0.52
CA PRO A 259 8.95 -22.72 -1.03
C PRO A 259 8.47 -24.15 -1.27
N VAL A 260 8.73 -24.65 -2.47
CA VAL A 260 8.52 -26.06 -2.81
C VAL A 260 9.80 -26.80 -2.42
N SER A 261 9.70 -27.75 -1.50
CA SER A 261 10.84 -28.62 -1.22
C SER A 261 11.17 -29.45 -2.46
N GLU A 262 12.41 -29.37 -2.92
CA GLU A 262 12.95 -30.33 -3.87
C GLU A 262 13.06 -31.67 -3.12
N SER A 263 12.09 -32.55 -3.31
CA SER A 263 12.34 -33.97 -3.06
C SER A 263 13.32 -34.43 -4.14
N VAL A 264 14.57 -34.64 -3.73
CA VAL A 264 15.59 -35.39 -4.49
C VAL A 264 15.06 -36.77 -4.84
#